data_AF-A0A0R1P4S2-F1
#
_entry.id   AF-A0A0R1P4S2-F1
#
_cell.length_a   1.000
_cell.length_b   1.000
_cell.length_c   1.000
_cell.angle_alpha   90.00
_cell.angle_beta   90.00
_cell.angle_gamma   90.00
#
_symmetry.space_group_name_H-M   'P 1'
#
loop_
_entity.id
_entity.type
_entity.pdbx_description
1 polymer ?
#
loop_
_entity_poly.entity_id
_entity_poly.type
_entity_poly.pdbx_seq_one_letter_code
_entity_poly.pdbx_strand_id
1 'polypeptide(L)' 'MMNQVQILQMFWNDWGNHDLGFYKVYVQCGAITKDDYKKVTGQDYEAVTETQPA' A
#
# COMPACT_ATOMS: atom_id res chain seq x y z
N MET A 1 -10.46 -1.57 -17.97
CA MET A 1 -10.68 -1.92 -16.55
C MET A 1 -9.43 -1.50 -15.80
N MET A 2 -9.56 -0.79 -14.66
CA MET A 2 -8.38 -0.41 -13.88
C MET A 2 -7.76 -1.63 -13.20
N ASN A 3 -6.44 -1.66 -13.08
CA ASN A 3 -5.73 -2.69 -12.34
C ASN A 3 -5.64 -2.35 -10.84
N GLN A 4 -5.21 -3.31 -10.02
CA GLN A 4 -5.15 -3.16 -8.57
C GLN A 4 -4.30 -1.95 -8.13
N VAL A 5 -3.16 -1.71 -8.77
CA VAL A 5 -2.27 -0.59 -8.44
C VAL A 5 -2.95 0.75 -8.69
N GLN A 6 -3.67 0.90 -9.81
CA GLN A 6 -4.40 2.12 -10.14
C GLN A 6 -5.52 2.41 -9.15
N ILE A 7 -6.25 1.38 -8.70
CA ILE A 7 -7.28 1.52 -7.67
C ILE A 7 -6.67 2.00 -6.34
N LEU A 8 -5.52 1.42 -5.94
CA LEU A 8 -4.84 1.82 -4.71
C LEU A 8 -4.25 3.24 -4.81
N GLN A 9 -3.78 3.66 -5.99
CA GLN A 9 -3.36 5.05 -6.21
C GLN A 9 -4.54 6.03 -6.11
N MET A 10 -5.74 5.65 -6.54
CA MET A 10 -6.94 6.47 -6.33
C MET A 10 -7.27 6.59 -4.84
N PHE A 11 -7.17 5.50 -4.08
CA PHE A 11 -7.40 5.55 -2.63
C PHE A 11 -6.39 6.44 -1.91
N TRP A 12 -5.13 6.41 -2.35
CA TRP A 12 -4.08 7.25 -1.80
C TRP A 12 -4.24 8.72 -2.18
N ASN A 13 -4.35 9.02 -3.49
CA ASN A 13 -4.28 10.40 -3.99
C ASN A 13 -5.61 11.14 -3.90
N ASP A 14 -6.73 10.46 -4.19
CA ASP A 14 -8.03 11.11 -4.31
C ASP A 14 -8.87 10.97 -3.04
N TRP A 15 -8.79 9.82 -2.37
CA TRP A 15 -9.61 9.52 -1.18
C TRP A 15 -8.87 9.72 0.14
N GLY A 16 -7.58 10.04 0.09
CA GLY A 16 -6.77 10.39 1.26
C GLY A 16 -6.56 9.26 2.26
N ASN A 17 -6.72 8.00 1.85
CA ASN A 17 -6.41 6.87 2.72
C ASN A 17 -4.89 6.69 2.77
N HIS A 18 -4.25 7.22 3.81
CA HIS A 18 -2.81 7.13 4.01
C HIS A 18 -2.38 6.10 5.05
N ASP A 19 -3.28 5.18 5.43
CA ASP A 19 -2.92 4.07 6.32
C ASP A 19 -2.02 3.07 5.59
N LEU A 20 -0.74 3.08 5.93
CA LEU A 20 0.27 2.20 5.36
C LEU A 20 -0.02 0.71 5.63
N GLY A 21 -0.70 0.38 6.73
CA GLY A 21 -1.11 -0.99 7.06
C GLY A 21 -2.12 -1.54 6.05
N PHE A 22 -3.08 -0.72 5.65
CA PHE A 22 -4.06 -1.06 4.62
C PHE A 22 -3.38 -1.52 3.30
N TYR A 23 -2.38 -0.79 2.81
CA TYR A 23 -1.69 -1.14 1.56
C TYR A 23 -0.77 -2.36 1.70
N LYS A 24 -0.23 -2.61 2.90
CA LYS A 24 0.60 -3.81 3.16
C LYS A 24 -0.20 -5.09 3.04
N VAL A 25 -1.48 -5.09 3.41
CA VAL A 25 -2.36 -6.26 3.24
C VAL A 25 -2.40 -6.70 1.78
N TYR A 26 -2.43 -5.76 0.83
CA TYR A 26 -2.40 -6.10 -0.61
C TYR A 26 -1.09 -6.75 -1.05
N VAL A 27 0.04 -6.39 -0.42
CA VAL A 27 1.32 -7.08 -0.65
C VAL A 27 1.28 -8.49 -0.04
N GLN A 28 0.78 -8.61 1.19
CA GLN A 28 0.67 -9.90 1.90
C GLN A 28 -0.26 -10.88 1.20
N CYS A 29 -1.34 -10.39 0.59
CA CYS A 29 -2.26 -11.19 -0.23
C CYS A 29 -1.72 -11.49 -1.64
N GLY A 30 -0.53 -11.00 -2.02
CA GLY A 30 0.05 -11.16 -3.35
C GLY A 30 -0.69 -10.39 -4.45
N ALA A 31 -1.56 -9.44 -4.09
CA ALA A 31 -2.32 -8.63 -5.03
C ALA A 31 -1.47 -7.52 -5.69
N ILE A 32 -0.43 -7.05 -4.99
CA ILE A 32 0.59 -6.14 -5.51
C ILE A 32 1.99 -6.56 -5.01
N THR A 33 3.04 -6.08 -5.67
CA THR A 33 4.43 -6.30 -5.22
C THR A 33 4.87 -5.27 -4.17
N LYS A 34 6.00 -5.53 -3.50
CA LYS A 34 6.64 -4.55 -2.60
C LYS A 34 7.03 -3.25 -3.35
N ASP A 35 7.42 -3.35 -4.62
CA ASP A 35 7.72 -2.18 -5.45
C ASP A 35 6.47 -1.38 -5.77
N ASP A 36 5.34 -2.04 -6.03
CA ASP A 36 4.08 -1.37 -6.29
C ASP A 36 3.54 -0.68 -5.04
N TYR A 37 3.76 -1.25 -3.84
CA TYR A 37 3.48 -0.56 -2.59
C TYR A 37 4.22 0.78 -2.49
N LYS A 38 5.50 0.81 -2.86
CA LYS A 38 6.29 2.05 -2.91
C LYS A 38 5.77 3.02 -3.97
N LYS A 39 5.31 2.54 -5.13
CA LYS A 39 4.68 3.39 -6.16
C LYS A 39 3.37 4.01 -5.70
N VAL A 40 2.60 3.33 -4.85
CA VAL A 40 1.33 3.85 -4.32
C VAL A 40 1.58 4.84 -3.17
N THR A 41 2.38 4.44 -2.19
CA THR A 41 2.49 5.15 -0.90
C THR A 41 3.71 6.08 -0.82
N GLY A 42 4.68 5.92 -1.72
CA GLY A 42 6.00 6.56 -1.64
C GLY A 42 6.92 5.95 -0.58
N GLN A 43 6.46 4.98 0.21
CA GLN A 43 7.20 4.39 1.33
C GLN A 43 7.80 3.04 0.95
N ASP A 44 8.99 2.74 1.45
CA ASP A 44 9.57 1.40 1.35
C ASP A 44 8.77 0.42 2.22
N TYR A 45 8.42 -0.74 1.65
CA TYR A 45 7.60 -1.75 2.32
C TYR A 45 8.18 -2.19 3.68
N GLU A 46 9.51 -2.26 3.77
CA GLU A 46 10.24 -2.73 4.95
C GLU A 46 10.55 -1.63 5.97
N ALA A 47 10.48 -0.35 5.55
CA ALA A 47 10.79 0.79 6.41
C ALA A 47 9.76 1.01 7.53
N VAL A 48 8.55 0.47 7.37
CA VAL A 48 7.46 0.61 8.35
C VAL A 48 7.36 -0.66 9.20
N THR A 49 8.48 -1.20 9.69
CA THR A 49 8.48 -2.32 10.65
C THR A 49 8.67 -1.82 12.08
N GLU A 50 8.00 -0.73 12.46
CA GLU A 50 7.91 -0.35 13.86
C GLU A 50 6.46 -0.21 14.32
N THR A 51 6.14 -1.03 15.32
CA THR A 51 5.00 -0.96 16.25
C THR A 51 3.60 -1.25 15.71
N GLN A 52 3.25 -2.54 15.67
CA GLN A 52 1.87 -2.96 15.96
C GLN A 52 1.93 -3.71 17.31
N PRO A 53 1.35 -3.18 18.41
CA PRO A 53 1.18 -3.97 19.62
C PRO A 53 0.17 -5.09 19.36
N ALA A 54 0.45 -6.24 19.98
CA ALA A 54 -0.39 -7.44 19.94
C ALA A 54 -1.80 -7.20 20.52
#